data_AF-A0A382T982-F1
#
_entry.id   AF-A0A382T982-F1
#
_cell.length_a   1.000
_cell.length_b   1.000
_cell.length_c   1.000
_cell.angle_alpha   90.00
_cell.angle_beta   90.00
_cell.angle_gamma   90.00
#
_symmetry.space_group_name_H-M   'P 1'
#
loop_
_entity.id
_entity.type
_entity.pdbx_description
1 polymer ?
#
loop_
_entity_poly.entity_id
_entity_poly.type
_entity_poly.pdbx_seq_one_letter_code
_entity_poly.pdbx_strand_id
1 'polypeptide(L)'
;MVQRCIYFRYFAGLALGLCLVAWAGCVQGPSEAKSPLVASGFGQALDQVDTVTIDACMVCHSTREMQRGPVLDGLPEWYLADQLRKFKSGQRGKNAANRAEALMGVAMAKVETEAQLAALAHYFAGRKPKPSIRVIRGDAVAGKTLYVIRCVSCHGARGEGKPEIQSPPVNVQEDWFLLDQLRKYANG
;
A
#
# COMPACT_ATOMS: atom_id res chain seq x y z
N MET A 1 -21.35 27.20 56.02
CA MET A 1 -21.43 26.94 57.47
C MET A 1 -21.85 25.47 57.61
N VAL A 2 -21.13 24.52 58.18
CA VAL A 2 -19.93 24.49 59.02
C VAL A 2 -19.22 23.15 58.78
N GLN A 3 -17.89 23.21 58.75
CA GLN A 3 -16.89 22.15 58.75
C GLN A 3 -17.08 21.12 59.88
N ARG A 4 -16.68 19.86 59.67
CA ARG A 4 -15.96 19.11 60.72
C ARG A 4 -15.16 17.93 60.17
N CYS A 5 -13.84 18.10 60.27
CA CYS A 5 -12.80 17.08 60.16
C CYS A 5 -12.65 16.30 61.48
N ILE A 6 -11.81 15.25 61.39
CA ILE A 6 -11.02 14.57 62.43
C ILE A 6 -11.60 13.22 62.87
N TYR A 7 -10.93 12.13 62.47
CA TYR A 7 -10.36 11.18 63.44
C TYR A 7 -9.05 10.61 62.92
N PHE A 8 -8.03 10.78 63.77
CA PHE A 8 -6.64 10.44 63.63
C PHE A 8 -6.41 9.10 64.33
N ARG A 9 -5.81 8.09 63.69
CA ARG A 9 -5.14 6.99 64.41
C ARG A 9 -3.86 6.58 63.70
N TYR A 10 -2.77 6.95 64.38
CA TYR A 10 -1.41 6.47 64.24
C TYR A 10 -1.31 4.93 64.17
N PHE A 11 -0.44 4.42 63.30
CA PHE A 11 0.38 3.26 63.62
C PHE A 11 1.77 3.46 63.01
N ALA A 12 2.74 3.70 63.90
CA ALA A 12 4.16 3.65 63.63
C ALA A 12 4.62 2.18 63.63
N GLY A 13 5.52 1.84 62.70
CA GLY A 13 6.12 0.51 62.61
C GLY A 13 7.30 0.52 61.66
N LEU A 14 8.44 0.98 62.19
CA LEU A 14 9.77 0.94 61.57
C LEU A 14 10.34 -0.47 61.74
N ALA A 15 10.78 -1.14 60.67
CA ALA A 15 11.80 -2.18 60.77
C ALA A 15 12.58 -2.30 59.45
N LEU A 16 13.86 -1.97 59.55
CA LEU A 16 14.93 -2.14 58.59
C LEU A 16 15.04 -3.58 58.07
N GLY A 17 15.35 -3.70 56.77
CA GLY A 17 15.83 -4.95 56.17
C GLY A 17 16.45 -4.68 54.80
N LEU A 18 17.73 -4.32 54.77
CA LEU A 18 18.55 -4.30 53.56
C LEU A 18 18.58 -5.70 52.92
N CYS A 19 18.24 -5.79 51.64
CA CYS A 19 18.78 -6.82 50.76
C CYS A 19 19.05 -6.20 49.38
N LEU A 20 20.32 -5.85 49.18
CA LEU A 20 20.91 -5.49 47.90
C LEU A 20 20.91 -6.74 47.02
N VAL A 21 20.12 -6.74 45.94
CA VAL A 21 20.41 -7.57 44.77
C VAL A 21 20.37 -6.67 43.55
N ALA A 22 21.56 -6.23 43.18
CA ALA A 22 21.84 -5.58 41.90
C ALA A 22 21.69 -6.63 40.80
N TRP A 23 20.68 -6.50 39.95
CA TRP A 23 20.70 -7.04 38.60
C TRP A 23 20.55 -5.89 37.62
N ALA A 24 21.71 -5.39 37.19
CA ALA A 24 21.86 -4.70 35.93
C ALA A 24 21.39 -5.63 34.81
N GLY A 25 20.38 -5.20 34.08
CA GLY A 25 19.81 -5.96 32.97
C GLY A 25 19.03 -5.04 32.06
N CYS A 26 19.71 -4.07 31.45
CA CYS A 26 19.16 -3.40 30.28
C CYS A 26 18.96 -4.47 29.19
N VAL A 27 17.71 -4.87 28.95
CA VAL A 27 17.34 -5.54 27.71
C VAL A 27 17.55 -4.54 26.59
N GLN A 28 18.67 -4.71 25.89
CA GLN A 28 18.89 -4.13 24.57
C GLN A 28 17.89 -4.82 23.64
N GLY A 29 16.85 -4.08 23.23
CA GLY A 29 16.02 -4.48 22.10
C GLY A 29 16.91 -4.64 20.86
N PRO A 30 16.56 -5.52 19.91
CA PRO A 30 17.36 -5.76 18.73
C PRO A 30 17.62 -4.43 18.02
N SER A 31 18.91 -4.12 17.86
CA SER A 31 19.41 -2.97 17.13
C SER A 31 18.73 -2.87 15.78
N GLU A 32 18.27 -1.66 15.43
CA GLU A 32 17.94 -1.30 14.06
C GLU A 32 19.10 -1.72 13.14
N ALA A 33 18.92 -2.84 12.45
CA ALA A 33 19.70 -3.17 11.29
C ALA A 33 19.34 -2.12 10.24
N LYS A 34 20.13 -1.04 10.19
CA LYS A 34 20.15 -0.12 9.05
C LYS A 34 20.52 -0.94 7.82
N SER A 35 19.50 -1.37 7.09
CA SER A 35 19.66 -2.03 5.80
C SER A 35 20.31 -1.03 4.85
N PRO A 36 21.54 -1.27 4.36
CA PRO A 36 22.35 -0.21 3.73
C PRO A 36 22.03 0.00 2.24
N LEU A 37 20.76 -0.07 1.82
CA LEU A 37 20.43 -0.08 0.37
C LEU A 37 19.49 1.01 -0.15
N VAL A 38 19.12 2.04 0.61
CA VAL A 38 18.15 3.04 0.10
C VAL A 38 18.46 4.48 0.53
N ALA A 39 19.57 5.04 0.03
CA ALA A 39 19.78 6.49 0.14
C ALA A 39 20.33 7.15 -1.14
N SER A 40 20.84 6.38 -2.11
CA SER A 40 21.45 6.92 -3.33
C SER A 40 20.62 6.73 -4.62
N GLY A 41 19.46 6.07 -4.56
CA GLY A 41 18.71 5.67 -5.77
C GLY A 41 17.67 6.67 -6.31
N PHE A 42 17.29 7.69 -5.55
CA PHE A 42 16.14 8.54 -5.90
C PHE A 42 16.38 9.39 -7.16
N GLY A 43 17.56 10.02 -7.27
CA GLY A 43 17.91 10.85 -8.43
C GLY A 43 18.20 10.03 -9.68
N GLN A 44 18.94 8.91 -9.54
CA GLN A 44 19.34 8.07 -10.66
C GLN A 44 18.18 7.33 -11.32
N ALA A 45 17.14 6.98 -10.56
CA ALA A 45 15.95 6.33 -11.12
C ALA A 45 15.16 7.31 -12.02
N LEU A 46 14.96 8.56 -11.60
CA LEU A 46 14.20 9.53 -12.39
C LEU A 46 14.90 9.94 -13.69
N ASP A 47 16.23 9.90 -13.74
CA ASP A 47 17.00 10.14 -14.98
C ASP A 47 16.76 9.07 -16.07
N GLN A 48 16.15 7.93 -15.72
CA GLN A 48 15.89 6.84 -16.67
C GLN A 48 14.60 7.03 -17.47
N VAL A 49 13.72 7.95 -17.08
CA VAL A 49 12.40 8.12 -17.70
C VAL A 49 12.11 9.59 -17.93
N ASP A 50 11.92 9.97 -19.18
CA ASP A 50 11.54 11.34 -19.52
C ASP A 50 10.06 11.64 -19.23
N THR A 51 9.72 12.92 -19.21
CA THR A 51 8.34 13.37 -19.02
C THR A 51 7.41 12.89 -20.13
N VAL A 52 7.92 12.68 -21.35
CA VAL A 52 7.15 12.18 -22.50
C VAL A 52 6.61 10.78 -22.24
N THR A 53 7.45 9.89 -21.69
CA THR A 53 7.08 8.52 -21.33
C THR A 53 6.05 8.52 -20.21
N ILE A 54 6.24 9.36 -19.19
CA ILE A 54 5.28 9.54 -18.10
C ILE A 54 3.93 10.03 -18.63
N ASP A 55 3.93 11.03 -19.50
CA ASP A 55 2.72 11.62 -20.07
C ASP A 55 1.96 10.59 -20.93
N ALA A 56 2.67 9.72 -21.64
CA ALA A 56 2.07 8.62 -22.38
C ALA A 56 1.28 7.65 -21.47
N CYS A 57 1.77 7.34 -20.27
CA CYS A 57 1.01 6.57 -19.29
C CYS A 57 -0.25 7.34 -18.83
N MET A 58 -0.12 8.64 -18.61
CA MET A 58 -1.20 9.48 -18.06
C MET A 58 -2.36 9.72 -19.04
N VAL A 59 -2.19 9.44 -20.33
CA VAL A 59 -3.30 9.43 -21.32
C VAL A 59 -4.46 8.54 -20.85
N CYS A 60 -4.13 7.39 -20.26
CA CYS A 60 -5.11 6.40 -19.78
C CYS A 60 -5.20 6.33 -18.25
N HIS A 61 -4.10 6.53 -17.53
CA HIS A 61 -4.01 6.32 -16.08
C HIS A 61 -4.28 7.58 -15.24
N SER A 62 -4.85 8.62 -15.85
CA SER A 62 -5.29 9.80 -15.12
C SER A 62 -6.74 9.65 -14.62
N THR A 63 -7.09 10.42 -13.59
CA THR A 63 -8.48 10.52 -13.10
C THR A 63 -9.32 11.56 -13.86
N ARG A 64 -8.81 12.13 -14.97
CA ARG A 64 -9.55 13.14 -15.76
C ARG A 64 -10.71 12.52 -16.53
N GLU A 65 -10.54 11.28 -16.96
CA GLU A 65 -11.53 10.53 -17.72
C GLU A 65 -11.73 9.17 -17.07
N MET A 66 -12.93 8.97 -16.56
CA MET A 66 -13.38 7.74 -15.92
C MET A 66 -13.26 6.56 -16.90
N GLN A 67 -12.81 5.39 -16.43
CA GLN A 67 -12.76 4.12 -17.18
C GLN A 67 -11.72 3.94 -18.29
N ARG A 68 -10.70 4.81 -18.43
CA ARG A 68 -9.62 4.56 -19.41
C ARG A 68 -8.55 3.59 -18.91
N GLY A 69 -8.24 3.62 -17.63
CA GLY A 69 -7.21 2.79 -17.02
C GLY A 69 -7.25 2.93 -15.51
N PRO A 70 -6.61 2.01 -14.77
CA PRO A 70 -6.54 2.14 -13.31
C PRO A 70 -5.66 3.32 -12.90
N VAL A 71 -5.87 3.84 -11.69
CA VAL A 71 -4.98 4.81 -11.07
C VAL A 71 -3.66 4.12 -10.74
N LEU A 72 -2.55 4.76 -11.13
CA LEU A 72 -1.20 4.30 -10.79
C LEU A 72 -0.63 5.02 -9.56
N ASP A 73 -0.98 6.30 -9.40
CA ASP A 73 -0.47 7.14 -8.33
C ASP A 73 -0.80 6.56 -6.94
N GLY A 74 0.23 6.40 -6.11
CA GLY A 74 0.12 5.96 -4.72
C GLY A 74 -0.10 4.46 -4.53
N LEU A 75 -0.09 3.66 -5.60
CA LEU A 75 0.07 2.22 -5.46
C LEU A 75 1.48 1.91 -4.92
N PRO A 76 1.65 0.87 -4.09
CA PRO A 76 2.96 0.48 -3.59
C PRO A 76 3.93 0.15 -4.73
N GLU A 77 5.18 0.61 -4.61
CA GLU A 77 6.21 0.44 -5.64
C GLU A 77 6.42 -1.04 -6.02
N TRP A 78 6.42 -1.94 -5.03
CA TRP A 78 6.57 -3.38 -5.27
C TRP A 78 5.45 -3.93 -6.18
N TYR A 79 4.22 -3.44 -6.00
CA TYR A 79 3.05 -3.89 -6.73
C TYR A 79 3.08 -3.36 -8.16
N LEU A 80 3.40 -2.07 -8.33
CA LEU A 80 3.58 -1.45 -9.64
C LEU A 80 4.68 -2.17 -10.42
N ALA A 81 5.86 -2.34 -9.83
CA ALA A 81 6.98 -3.01 -10.49
C ALA A 81 6.63 -4.46 -10.89
N ASP A 82 5.91 -5.20 -10.04
CA ASP A 82 5.42 -6.53 -10.37
C ASP A 82 4.42 -6.50 -11.55
N GLN A 83 3.41 -5.62 -11.53
CA GLN A 83 2.43 -5.55 -12.62
C GLN A 83 3.07 -5.14 -13.93
N LEU A 84 3.94 -4.13 -13.92
CA LEU A 84 4.65 -3.68 -15.12
C LEU A 84 5.53 -4.80 -15.70
N ARG A 85 6.21 -5.58 -14.86
CA ARG A 85 7.01 -6.75 -15.31
C ARG A 85 6.13 -7.84 -15.92
N LYS A 86 4.94 -8.07 -15.36
CA LYS A 86 3.97 -9.04 -15.91
C LYS A 86 3.46 -8.61 -17.29
N PHE A 87 3.22 -7.32 -17.50
CA PHE A 87 2.87 -6.79 -18.81
C PHE A 87 4.04 -6.86 -19.80
N LYS A 88 5.26 -6.46 -19.37
CA LYS A 88 6.48 -6.49 -20.20
C LYS A 88 6.84 -7.90 -20.66
N SER A 89 6.72 -8.90 -19.78
CA SER A 89 6.95 -10.32 -20.12
C SER A 89 5.79 -10.95 -20.92
N GLY A 90 4.63 -10.28 -20.97
CA GLY A 90 3.44 -10.81 -21.60
C GLY A 90 2.70 -11.87 -20.78
N GLN A 91 3.03 -12.04 -19.49
CA GLN A 91 2.17 -12.79 -18.55
C GLN A 91 0.81 -12.11 -18.41
N ARG A 92 0.78 -10.79 -18.52
CA ARG A 92 -0.41 -9.96 -18.74
C ARG A 92 -0.26 -9.23 -20.08
N GLY A 93 -1.36 -8.83 -20.69
CA GLY A 93 -1.36 -7.97 -21.88
C GLY A 93 -1.43 -8.68 -23.22
N LYS A 94 -1.61 -10.01 -23.23
CA LYS A 94 -1.77 -10.81 -24.45
C LYS A 94 -3.21 -11.23 -24.74
N ASN A 95 -4.13 -11.05 -23.80
CA ASN A 95 -5.53 -11.41 -23.98
C ASN A 95 -6.26 -10.36 -24.83
N ALA A 96 -6.45 -10.64 -26.12
CA ALA A 96 -7.16 -9.75 -27.04
C ALA A 96 -8.65 -9.52 -26.67
N ALA A 97 -9.28 -10.45 -25.95
CA ALA A 97 -10.65 -10.27 -25.45
C ALA A 97 -10.72 -9.24 -24.30
N ASN A 98 -9.60 -9.02 -23.59
CA ASN A 98 -9.48 -7.98 -22.57
C ASN A 98 -8.74 -6.77 -23.14
N ARG A 99 -9.46 -5.91 -23.87
CA ARG A 99 -8.89 -4.74 -24.56
C ARG A 99 -8.02 -3.86 -23.67
N ALA A 100 -8.45 -3.60 -22.43
CA ALA A 100 -7.70 -2.77 -21.48
C ALA A 100 -6.33 -3.40 -21.15
N GLU A 101 -6.31 -4.72 -20.98
CA GLU A 101 -5.08 -5.46 -20.73
C GLU A 101 -4.19 -5.47 -21.97
N ALA A 102 -4.74 -5.73 -23.16
CA ALA A 102 -4.00 -5.71 -24.42
C ALA A 102 -3.33 -4.35 -24.69
N LEU A 103 -4.04 -3.24 -24.43
CA LEU A 103 -3.49 -1.89 -24.53
C LEU A 103 -2.31 -1.68 -23.57
N MET A 104 -2.37 -2.22 -22.35
CA MET A 104 -1.24 -2.19 -21.43
C MET A 104 -0.05 -3.00 -21.92
N GLY A 105 -0.29 -4.13 -22.61
CA GLY A 105 0.79 -4.88 -23.29
C GLY A 105 1.49 -4.02 -24.35
N VAL A 106 0.73 -3.32 -25.19
CA VAL A 106 1.27 -2.41 -26.22
C VAL A 106 2.03 -1.24 -25.60
N ALA A 107 1.50 -0.64 -24.53
CA ALA A 107 2.17 0.44 -23.82
C ALA A 107 3.51 -0.02 -23.22
N MET A 108 3.53 -1.18 -22.56
CA MET A 108 4.73 -1.70 -21.92
C MET A 108 5.80 -2.21 -22.90
N ALA A 109 5.44 -2.46 -24.16
CA ALA A 109 6.42 -2.73 -25.22
C ALA A 109 7.33 -1.52 -25.52
N LYS A 110 6.95 -0.31 -25.08
CA LYS A 110 7.77 0.91 -25.19
C LYS A 110 8.73 1.12 -24.02
N VAL A 111 8.58 0.35 -22.94
CA VAL A 111 9.50 0.36 -21.81
C VAL A 111 10.59 -0.67 -22.09
N GLU A 112 11.78 -0.22 -22.46
CA GLU A 112 12.84 -1.07 -23.01
C GLU A 112 13.65 -1.75 -21.91
N THR A 113 13.95 -1.03 -20.83
CA THR A 113 14.88 -1.50 -19.78
C THR A 113 14.19 -1.75 -18.44
N GLU A 114 14.80 -2.60 -17.60
CA GLU A 114 14.36 -2.77 -16.20
C GLU A 114 14.54 -1.47 -15.38
N ALA A 115 15.53 -0.65 -15.74
CA ALA A 115 15.76 0.64 -15.10
C ALA A 115 14.60 1.62 -15.35
N GLN A 116 14.10 1.71 -16.60
CA GLN A 116 12.90 2.49 -16.93
C GLN A 116 11.67 1.98 -16.19
N LEU A 117 11.49 0.67 -16.11
CA LEU A 117 10.37 0.06 -15.39
C LEU A 117 10.41 0.37 -13.90
N ALA A 118 11.56 0.20 -13.26
CA ALA A 118 11.76 0.51 -11.85
C ALA A 118 11.51 2.00 -11.57
N ALA A 119 12.01 2.87 -12.44
CA ALA A 119 11.80 4.31 -12.35
C ALA A 119 10.33 4.71 -12.50
N LEU A 120 9.58 4.10 -13.43
CA LEU A 120 8.13 4.30 -13.54
C LEU A 120 7.42 3.87 -12.25
N ALA A 121 7.70 2.65 -11.76
CA ALA A 121 7.09 2.14 -10.53
C ALA A 121 7.37 3.06 -9.34
N HIS A 122 8.61 3.50 -9.18
CA HIS A 122 9.03 4.43 -8.14
C HIS A 122 8.31 5.78 -8.27
N TYR A 123 8.28 6.34 -9.48
CA TYR A 123 7.66 7.62 -9.77
C TYR A 123 6.18 7.64 -9.40
N PHE A 124 5.40 6.64 -9.85
CA PHE A 124 3.97 6.55 -9.54
C PHE A 124 3.72 6.25 -8.06
N ALA A 125 4.53 5.41 -7.42
CA ALA A 125 4.40 5.11 -5.99
C ALA A 125 4.60 6.34 -5.11
N GLY A 126 5.50 7.24 -5.49
CA GLY A 126 5.77 8.50 -4.77
C GLY A 126 4.66 9.55 -4.89
N ARG A 127 3.66 9.34 -5.76
CA ARG A 127 2.58 10.31 -5.97
C ARG A 127 1.38 10.05 -5.09
N LYS A 128 0.66 11.13 -4.78
CA LYS A 128 -0.62 11.03 -4.07
C LYS A 128 -1.72 10.69 -5.07
N PRO A 129 -2.51 9.62 -4.84
CA PRO A 129 -3.65 9.31 -5.70
C PRO A 129 -4.62 10.48 -5.67
N LYS A 130 -5.05 10.92 -6.85
CA LYS A 130 -6.11 11.93 -6.94
C LYS A 130 -7.43 11.30 -6.50
N PRO A 131 -8.27 12.03 -5.74
CA PRO A 131 -9.61 11.54 -5.41
C PRO A 131 -10.39 11.20 -6.67
N SER A 132 -11.04 10.04 -6.68
CA SER A 132 -11.96 9.62 -7.74
C SER A 132 -13.41 9.78 -7.31
N ILE A 133 -14.29 10.06 -8.26
CA ILE A 133 -15.73 10.09 -8.01
C ILE A 133 -16.21 8.65 -7.80
N ARG A 134 -16.90 8.39 -6.68
CA ARG A 134 -17.53 7.09 -6.43
C ARG A 134 -18.90 7.07 -7.11
N VAL A 135 -19.07 6.18 -8.08
CA VAL A 135 -20.26 6.07 -8.93
C VAL A 135 -21.06 4.79 -8.67
N ILE A 136 -20.44 3.79 -8.03
CA ILE A 136 -21.10 2.52 -7.71
C ILE A 136 -21.83 2.65 -6.38
N ARG A 137 -23.14 2.38 -6.40
CA ARG A 137 -23.97 2.32 -5.19
C ARG A 137 -23.85 0.95 -4.52
N GLY A 138 -23.82 0.95 -3.19
CA GLY A 138 -23.79 -0.27 -2.38
C GLY A 138 -23.97 0.05 -0.90
N ASP A 139 -24.12 -1.00 -0.09
CA ASP A 139 -24.16 -0.89 1.37
C ASP A 139 -22.74 -0.96 1.93
N ALA A 140 -22.22 0.17 2.39
CA ALA A 140 -20.87 0.26 2.95
C ALA A 140 -20.73 -0.49 4.29
N VAL A 141 -21.81 -0.61 5.07
CA VAL A 141 -21.80 -1.33 6.35
C VAL A 141 -21.72 -2.83 6.09
N ALA A 142 -22.59 -3.34 5.21
CA ALA A 142 -22.52 -4.74 4.79
C ALA A 142 -21.19 -5.06 4.08
N GLY A 143 -20.71 -4.15 3.21
CA GLY A 143 -19.43 -4.29 2.52
C GLY A 143 -18.24 -4.37 3.48
N LYS A 144 -18.23 -3.57 4.55
CA LYS A 144 -17.20 -3.63 5.60
C LYS A 144 -17.19 -5.01 6.28
N THR A 145 -18.36 -5.54 6.63
CA THR A 145 -18.47 -6.88 7.23
C THR A 145 -17.93 -7.96 6.30
N LEU A 146 -18.31 -7.93 5.02
CA LEU A 146 -17.81 -8.87 4.01
C LEU A 146 -16.29 -8.77 3.83
N TYR A 147 -15.76 -7.55 3.78
CA TYR A 147 -14.33 -7.31 3.66
C TYR A 147 -13.55 -7.93 4.81
N VAL A 148 -14.02 -7.73 6.05
CA VAL A 148 -13.39 -8.30 7.25
C VAL A 148 -13.39 -9.83 7.21
N ILE A 149 -14.50 -10.44 6.80
CA ILE A 149 -14.65 -11.91 6.82
C ILE A 149 -13.84 -12.57 5.69
N ARG A 150 -13.78 -11.97 4.50
CA ARG A 150 -13.29 -12.66 3.29
C ARG A 150 -11.99 -12.11 2.72
N CYS A 151 -11.67 -10.85 2.97
CA CYS A 151 -10.63 -10.14 2.22
C CYS A 151 -9.43 -9.78 3.10
N VAL A 152 -9.66 -9.41 4.37
CA VAL A 152 -8.63 -8.88 5.29
C VAL A 152 -7.44 -9.82 5.45
N SER A 153 -7.65 -11.14 5.48
CA SER A 153 -6.57 -12.12 5.67
C SER A 153 -5.48 -11.99 4.61
N CYS A 154 -5.85 -11.60 3.39
CA CYS A 154 -4.92 -11.43 2.27
C CYS A 154 -4.62 -9.96 1.98
N HIS A 155 -5.65 -9.12 1.88
CA HIS A 155 -5.50 -7.73 1.45
C HIS A 155 -5.17 -6.74 2.58
N GLY A 156 -5.12 -7.19 3.83
CA GLY A 156 -4.80 -6.36 4.99
C GLY A 156 -6.00 -5.62 5.57
N ALA A 157 -5.84 -5.08 6.78
CA ALA A 157 -6.93 -4.44 7.51
C ALA A 157 -7.44 -3.16 6.84
N ARG A 158 -6.57 -2.47 6.10
CA ARG A 158 -6.86 -1.24 5.37
C ARG A 158 -6.87 -1.43 3.86
N GLY A 159 -6.78 -2.67 3.36
CA GLY A 159 -6.67 -2.95 1.93
C GLY A 159 -5.32 -2.57 1.33
N GLU A 160 -4.28 -2.49 2.14
CA GLU A 160 -2.93 -2.11 1.73
C GLU A 160 -2.19 -3.20 0.94
N GLY A 161 -2.73 -4.42 0.89
CA GLY A 161 -2.07 -5.58 0.32
C GLY A 161 -1.02 -6.19 1.25
N LYS A 162 -0.44 -7.31 0.81
CA LYS A 162 0.62 -8.04 1.52
C LYS A 162 1.69 -8.49 0.53
N PRO A 163 2.86 -7.85 0.48
CA PRO A 163 3.94 -8.23 -0.44
C PRO A 163 4.38 -9.68 -0.28
N GLU A 164 4.36 -10.19 0.97
CA GLU A 164 4.86 -11.53 1.33
C GLU A 164 4.13 -12.66 0.62
N ILE A 165 2.87 -12.43 0.27
CA ILE A 165 2.00 -13.36 -0.45
C ILE A 165 1.53 -12.79 -1.79
N GLN A 166 2.16 -11.70 -2.25
CA GLN A 166 1.81 -10.98 -3.48
C GLN A 166 0.33 -10.57 -3.55
N SER A 167 -0.31 -10.31 -2.40
CA SER A 167 -1.69 -9.86 -2.36
C SER A 167 -1.76 -8.35 -2.67
N PRO A 168 -2.50 -7.94 -3.71
CA PRO A 168 -2.48 -6.56 -4.18
C PRO A 168 -3.21 -5.61 -3.22
N PRO A 169 -2.86 -4.31 -3.23
CA PRO A 169 -3.68 -3.29 -2.58
C PRO A 169 -5.04 -3.17 -3.26
N VAL A 170 -6.08 -2.91 -2.46
CA VAL A 170 -7.48 -2.72 -2.91
C VAL A 170 -8.07 -1.41 -2.39
N ASN A 171 -7.24 -0.54 -1.80
CA ASN A 171 -7.65 0.72 -1.17
C ASN A 171 -7.28 1.99 -1.94
N VAL A 172 -6.52 1.89 -3.03
CA VAL A 172 -6.14 3.03 -3.88
C VAL A 172 -7.17 3.28 -4.98
N GLN A 173 -7.77 2.21 -5.49
CA GLN A 173 -8.37 2.21 -6.80
C GLN A 173 -9.86 2.62 -6.80
N GLU A 174 -10.31 3.09 -7.97
CA GLU A 174 -11.69 3.51 -8.21
C GLU A 174 -12.69 2.34 -8.06
N ASP A 175 -13.91 2.64 -7.64
CA ASP A 175 -14.94 1.63 -7.38
C ASP A 175 -15.36 0.84 -8.63
N TRP A 176 -15.48 1.50 -9.78
CA TRP A 176 -15.80 0.85 -11.04
C TRP A 176 -14.75 -0.20 -11.41
N PHE A 177 -13.47 0.10 -11.17
CA PHE A 177 -12.39 -0.81 -11.53
C PHE A 177 -12.36 -1.98 -10.57
N LEU A 178 -12.50 -1.74 -9.26
CA LEU A 178 -12.59 -2.83 -8.29
C LEU A 178 -13.77 -3.75 -8.62
N LEU A 179 -14.93 -3.20 -9.00
CA LEU A 179 -16.08 -3.99 -9.43
C LEU A 179 -15.80 -4.78 -10.72
N ASP A 180 -15.15 -4.16 -11.71
CA ASP A 180 -14.75 -4.83 -12.95
C ASP A 180 -13.78 -5.99 -12.68
N GLN A 181 -12.76 -5.79 -11.84
CA GLN A 181 -11.83 -6.86 -11.46
C GLN A 181 -12.54 -7.99 -10.71
N LEU A 182 -13.42 -7.68 -9.76
CA LEU A 182 -14.20 -8.71 -9.05
C LEU A 182 -15.06 -9.53 -10.00
N ARG A 183 -15.69 -8.90 -11.00
CA ARG A 183 -16.47 -9.60 -12.03
C ARG A 183 -15.61 -10.52 -12.89
N LYS A 184 -14.41 -10.07 -13.27
CA LYS A 184 -13.44 -10.90 -14.00
C LYS A 184 -13.04 -12.12 -13.17
N TYR A 185 -12.65 -11.94 -11.91
CA TYR A 185 -12.33 -13.08 -11.04
C TYR A 185 -13.50 -14.04 -10.81
N ALA A 186 -14.73 -13.53 -10.75
CA ALA A 186 -15.92 -14.37 -10.60
C ALA A 186 -16.23 -15.20 -11.86
N ASN A 187 -15.83 -14.72 -13.05
CA ASN A 187 -16.20 -15.30 -14.33
C ASN A 187 -15.08 -16.10 -15.01
N GLY A 188 -13.84 -16.02 -14.50
CA GLY A 188 -12.65 -16.61 -15.12
C GLY A 188 -12.10 -15.80 -16.28
#